data_AF-A0A4S1EB38-F1
#
_entry.id   AF-A0A4S1EB38-F1
#
_cell.length_a   1.000
_cell.length_b   1.000
_cell.length_c   1.000
_cell.angle_alpha   90.00
_cell.angle_beta   90.00
_cell.angle_gamma   90.00
#
_symmetry.space_group_name_H-M   'P 1'
#
loop_
_entity.id
_entity.type
_entity.pdbx_description
1 polymer ?
#
loop_
_entity_poly.entity_id
_entity_poly.type
_entity_poly.pdbx_seq_one_letter_code
_entity_poly.pdbx_strand_id
1 'polypeptide(L)' 'MTTTQLGTTTALQQLLLRMGDSTLILGHRISEWCGHSPILEEDIAMANVALDLIGQTQFWLGL' A
#
# COMPACT_ATOMS: atom_id res chain seq x y z
N MET A 1 8.72 25.13 -24.36
CA MET A 1 8.85 23.70 -23.95
C MET A 1 8.73 23.53 -22.42
N THR A 2 7.80 24.23 -21.76
CA THR A 2 7.65 24.20 -20.29
C THR A 2 6.25 23.77 -19.83
N THR A 3 5.26 23.66 -20.73
CA THR A 3 3.88 23.31 -20.38
C THR A 3 3.65 21.80 -20.21
N THR A 4 4.46 20.96 -20.84
CA THR A 4 4.41 19.48 -20.69
C THR A 4 4.96 18.99 -19.35
N GLN A 5 5.87 19.74 -18.71
CA GLN A 5 6.48 19.36 -17.43
C GLN A 5 5.51 19.50 -16.23
N LEU A 6 4.54 20.42 -16.31
CA LEU A 6 3.56 20.61 -15.23
C LEU A 6 2.56 19.45 -15.15
N GLY A 7 2.10 18.95 -16.31
CA GLY A 7 1.15 17.83 -16.39
C GLY A 7 1.74 16.49 -15.94
N THR A 8 3.03 16.25 -16.21
CA THR A 8 3.72 15.01 -15.80
C THR A 8 3.90 14.92 -14.28
N THR A 9 4.20 16.04 -13.62
CA THR A 9 4.37 16.06 -12.16
C THR A 9 3.05 15.82 -11.42
N THR A 10 1.95 16.42 -11.89
CA THR A 10 0.62 16.16 -11.33
C THR A 10 0.17 14.71 -11.57
N ALA A 11 0.43 14.16 -12.76
CA ALA A 11 0.13 12.76 -13.05
C ALA A 11 0.94 11.79 -12.17
N LEU A 12 2.23 12.10 -11.94
CA LEU A 12 3.09 11.31 -11.07
C LEU A 12 2.63 11.37 -9.61
N GLN A 13 2.25 12.56 -9.10
CA GLN A 13 1.68 12.70 -7.76
C GLN A 13 0.39 11.90 -7.58
N GLN A 14 -0.51 11.96 -8.56
CA GLN A 14 -1.75 11.17 -8.53
C GLN A 14 -1.49 9.65 -8.58
N LEU A 15 -0.47 9.21 -9.32
CA LEU A 15 -0.05 7.82 -9.32
C LEU A 15 0.47 7.40 -7.94
N LEU A 16 1.37 8.17 -7.33
CA LEU A 16 1.91 7.88 -5.99
C LEU A 16 0.80 7.78 -4.94
N LEU A 17 -0.16 8.73 -4.95
CA LEU A 17 -1.32 8.70 -4.06
C LEU A 17 -2.16 7.43 -4.26
N ARG A 18 -2.49 7.08 -5.51
CA ARG A 18 -3.26 5.85 -5.81
C ARG A 18 -2.52 4.58 -5.38
N MET A 19 -1.20 4.53 -5.53
CA MET A 19 -0.39 3.40 -5.08
C MET A 19 -0.44 3.29 -3.56
N GLY A 20 -0.24 4.39 -2.83
CA GLY A 20 -0.35 4.44 -1.37
C GLY A 20 -1.74 4.05 -0.86
N ASP A 21 -2.80 4.57 -1.46
CA ASP A 21 -4.19 4.24 -1.09
C ASP A 21 -4.49 2.75 -1.29
N SER A 22 -4.01 2.17 -2.40
CA SER A 22 -4.23 0.75 -2.70
C SER A 22 -3.52 -0.14 -1.68
N THR A 23 -2.26 0.15 -1.35
CA THR A 23 -1.50 -0.61 -0.35
C THR A 23 -2.08 -0.44 1.05
N LEU A 24 -2.59 0.75 1.39
CA LEU A 24 -3.21 1.03 2.68
C LEU A 24 -4.49 0.22 2.88
N ILE A 25 -5.39 0.26 1.90
CA ILE A 25 -6.66 -0.47 1.96
C ILE A 25 -6.39 -1.97 2.00
N LEU A 26 -5.52 -2.49 1.14
CA LEU A 26 -5.19 -3.92 1.14
C LEU A 26 -4.56 -4.38 2.46
N GLY A 27 -3.61 -3.62 3.01
CA GLY A 27 -3.00 -3.93 4.30
C GLY A 27 -4.03 -3.97 5.42
N HIS A 28 -4.97 -3.02 5.45
CA HIS A 28 -6.06 -2.99 6.43
C HIS A 28 -7.00 -4.19 6.27
N ARG A 29 -7.39 -4.53 5.04
CA ARG A 29 -8.30 -5.65 4.76
C ARG A 29 -7.67 -7.00 5.08
N ILE A 30 -6.38 -7.19 4.82
CA ILE A 30 -5.67 -8.43 5.17
C ILE A 30 -5.50 -8.52 6.68
N SER A 31 -5.28 -7.39 7.37
CA SER A 31 -5.19 -7.37 8.84
C SER A 31 -6.49 -7.84 9.53
N GLU A 32 -7.66 -7.63 8.91
CA GLU A 32 -8.94 -8.16 9.41
C GLU A 32 -8.97 -9.70 9.45
N TRP A 33 -8.20 -10.37 8.58
CA TRP A 33 -8.13 -11.83 8.52
C TRP A 33 -7.11 -12.44 9.48
N CYS A 34 -6.33 -11.61 10.18
CA CYS A 34 -5.41 -12.11 11.20
C CYS A 34 -6.20 -12.83 12.31
N GLY A 35 -5.77 -14.03 12.69
CA GLY A 35 -6.45 -14.91 13.65
C GLY A 35 -7.57 -15.76 13.06
N HIS A 36 -7.89 -15.62 11.77
CA HIS A 36 -8.93 -16.41 11.09
C HIS A 36 -8.37 -17.50 10.17
N SER A 37 -7.04 -17.58 10.06
CA SER A 37 -6.37 -18.58 9.23
C SER A 37 -6.42 -19.98 9.86
N PRO A 38 -6.48 -21.07 9.07
CA PRO A 38 -6.62 -22.44 9.59
C PRO A 38 -5.38 -22.99 10.31
N ILE A 39 -4.18 -22.46 10.01
CA ILE A 39 -2.91 -22.83 10.66
C ILE A 39 -2.10 -21.59 11.06
N LEU A 40 -1.25 -21.73 12.07
CA LEU A 40 -0.51 -20.61 12.66
C LEU A 40 0.50 -20.01 11.67
N GLU A 41 1.19 -20.84 10.89
CA GLU A 41 2.18 -20.41 9.92
C GLU A 41 1.57 -19.54 8.81
N GLU A 42 0.35 -19.87 8.40
CA GLU A 42 -0.40 -19.11 7.40
C GLU A 42 -0.87 -17.77 7.97
N ASP A 43 -1.31 -17.74 9.23
CA ASP A 43 -1.69 -16.50 9.92
C ASP A 43 -0.50 -15.54 10.08
N ILE A 44 0.67 -16.08 10.46
CA ILE A 44 1.92 -15.32 10.53
C ILE A 44 2.33 -14.81 9.15
N ALA A 45 2.20 -15.64 8.10
CA ALA A 45 2.50 -15.23 6.74
C ALA A 45 1.56 -14.10 6.27
N MET A 46 0.26 -14.18 6.55
CA MET A 46 -0.70 -13.12 6.23
C MET A 46 -0.43 -11.83 7.00
N ALA A 47 -0.13 -11.91 8.30
CA ALA A 47 0.25 -10.76 9.10
C ALA A 47 1.52 -10.08 8.55
N ASN A 48 2.50 -10.86 8.10
CA ASN A 48 3.73 -10.35 7.49
C ASN A 48 3.45 -9.62 6.16
N VAL A 49 2.57 -10.17 5.32
CA VAL A 49 2.14 -9.51 4.07
C VAL A 49 1.38 -8.20 4.37
N ALA A 50 0.51 -8.20 5.38
CA ALA A 50 -0.19 -6.98 5.80
C ALA A 50 0.80 -5.90 6.25
N LEU A 51 1.81 -6.27 7.03
CA LEU A 51 2.86 -5.37 7.49
C LEU A 51 3.68 -4.79 6.32
N ASP A 52 4.05 -5.62 5.35
CA ASP A 52 4.77 -5.18 4.14
C ASP A 52 3.96 -4.15 3.34
N LEU A 53 2.65 -4.34 3.20
CA LEU A 53 1.75 -3.40 2.51
C LEU A 53 1.64 -2.06 3.25
N ILE A 54 1.63 -2.08 4.58
CA ILE A 54 1.68 -0.85 5.39
C ILE A 54 3.04 -0.15 5.22
N GLY A 55 4.15 -0.90 5.16
CA GLY A 55 5.47 -0.35 4.84
C GLY A 55 5.51 0.31 3.46
N GLN A 56 4.93 -0.34 2.44
CA GLN A 56 4.80 0.24 1.09
C GLN A 56 3.96 1.53 1.11
N THR A 57 2.89 1.57 1.91
CA THR A 57 2.06 2.77 2.07
C THR A 57 2.86 3.96 2.60
N GLN A 58 3.67 3.73 3.64
CA GLN A 58 4.55 4.77 4.19
C GLN A 58 5.57 5.24 3.15
N PHE A 59 6.14 4.30 2.39
CA PHE A 59 7.06 4.63 1.30
C PHE A 59 6.42 5.48 0.19
N TRP A 60 5.20 5.14 -0.24
CA TRP A 60 4.51 5.86 -1.32
C TRP A 60 3.99 7.23 -0.88
N LEU A 61 3.52 7.36 0.37
CA LEU A 61 2.96 8.60 0.91
C LEU A 61 4.00 9.50 1.59
N GLY A 62 5.20 8.98 1.89
CA GLY A 62 6.24 9.69 2.63
C GLY A 62 5.83 10.06 4.05
N LEU A 63 5.04 9.19 4.70
CA LEU A 63 4.65 9.30 6.11
C LEU A 63 5.82 8.96 7.05
#